data_AF-Q90659-F1
#
_entry.id   AF-Q90659-F1
#
_cell.length_a   1.000
_cell.length_b   1.000
_cell.length_c   1.000
_cell.angle_alpha   90.00
_cell.angle_beta   90.00
_cell.angle_gamma   90.00
#
_symmetry.space_group_name_H-M   'P 1'
#
loop_
_entity.id
_entity.type
_entity.pdbx_description
1 polymer ?
#
loop_
_entity_poly.entity_id
_entity_poly.type
_entity_poly.pdbx_seq_one_letter_code
_entity_poly.pdbx_strand_id
1 'polypeptide(L)' 'KHDIIGEVKVPMNTVDLGQPIEEWRDLQSGEKEEPEKLGDICISLRYVPTAGKLTVCILEAKNLKKMDVGG' A
#
# COMPACT_ATOMS: atom_id res chain seq x y z
N LYS A 1 5.86 -16.73 12.16
CA LYS A 1 6.42 -15.50 11.53
C LYS A 1 7.84 -15.83 11.15
N HIS A 2 8.22 -15.65 9.89
CA HIS A 2 9.59 -15.88 9.43
C HIS A 2 10.28 -14.52 9.31
N ASP A 3 11.47 -14.39 9.87
CA ASP A 3 12.27 -13.18 9.75
C ASP A 3 12.96 -13.18 8.38
N ILE A 4 12.73 -12.14 7.61
CA ILE A 4 13.30 -11.99 6.26
C ILE A 4 14.76 -11.56 6.41
N ILE A 5 15.69 -12.34 5.85
CA ILE A 5 17.13 -12.03 5.84
C ILE A 5 17.43 -10.92 4.80
N GLY A 6 16.75 -10.94 3.65
CA GLY A 6 16.85 -9.93 2.60
C GLY A 6 16.08 -10.33 1.33
N GLU A 7 15.97 -9.41 0.37
CA GLU A 7 15.29 -9.62 -0.92
C GLU A 7 16.14 -9.10 -2.10
N VAL A 8 15.85 -9.61 -3.31
CA VAL A 8 16.40 -9.11 -4.57
C VAL A 8 15.26 -8.96 -5.56
N LYS A 9 15.11 -7.78 -6.17
CA LYS A 9 14.12 -7.51 -7.21
C LYS A 9 14.81 -7.34 -8.55
N VAL A 10 14.36 -8.09 -9.55
CA VAL A 10 14.88 -8.01 -10.92
C VAL A 10 13.77 -7.53 -11.85
N PRO A 11 13.82 -6.27 -12.33
CA PRO A 11 12.88 -5.76 -13.31
C PRO A 11 13.01 -6.51 -14.63
N MET A 12 12.00 -7.30 -15.02
CA MET A 12 12.08 -8.12 -16.24
C MET A 12 12.13 -7.29 -17.53
N ASN A 13 11.74 -6.01 -17.48
CA ASN A 13 11.87 -5.08 -18.60
C ASN A 13 13.32 -4.69 -18.92
N THR A 14 14.27 -4.97 -18.02
CA THR A 14 15.71 -4.70 -18.23
C THR A 14 16.51 -5.95 -18.55
N VAL A 15 15.86 -7.10 -18.73
CA VAL A 15 16.50 -8.40 -18.86
C VAL A 15 16.29 -8.96 -20.27
N ASP A 16 17.38 -9.29 -20.96
CA ASP A 16 17.33 -9.93 -22.28
C ASP A 16 17.14 -11.44 -22.16
N LEU A 17 15.90 -11.89 -22.28
CA LEU A 17 15.50 -13.30 -22.14
C LEU A 17 15.83 -14.16 -23.37
N GLY A 18 16.50 -13.61 -24.39
CA GLY A 18 16.90 -14.34 -25.60
C GLY A 18 18.00 -15.39 -25.36
N GLN A 19 18.70 -15.30 -24.23
CA GLN A 19 19.73 -16.26 -23.81
C GLN A 19 19.60 -16.58 -22.30
N PRO A 20 20.13 -17.73 -21.83
CA PRO A 20 20.21 -18.01 -20.40
C PRO A 20 21.03 -16.95 -19.67
N ILE A 21 20.49 -16.40 -18.59
CA ILE A 21 21.14 -15.37 -17.77
C ILE A 21 21.48 -15.95 -16.40
N GLU A 22 22.73 -15.76 -15.98
CA GLU A 22 23.22 -16.08 -14.64
C GLU A 22 23.90 -14.83 -14.06
N GLU A 23 23.36 -14.28 -12.98
CA GLU A 23 23.90 -13.09 -12.29
C GLU A 23 23.87 -13.29 -10.77
N TRP A 24 24.93 -12.80 -10.11
CA TRP A 24 25.02 -12.73 -8.65
C TRP A 24 24.66 -11.32 -8.18
N ARG A 25 23.78 -11.20 -7.18
CA ARG A 25 23.36 -9.92 -6.59
C ARG A 25 23.35 -10.01 -5.07
N ASP A 26 23.82 -8.96 -4.42
CA ASP A 26 23.75 -8.86 -2.96
C ASP A 26 22.30 -8.74 -2.49
N LEU A 27 21.99 -9.38 -1.36
CA LEU A 27 20.69 -9.27 -0.73
C LEU A 27 20.49 -7.85 -0.19
N GLN A 28 19.38 -7.22 -0.55
CA GLN A 28 18.97 -5.94 0.03
C GLN A 28 18.08 -6.19 1.25
N SER A 29 18.05 -5.24 2.18
CA SER A 29 17.08 -5.30 3.29
C SER A 29 15.68 -5.38 2.71
N GLY A 30 14.94 -6.45 3.03
CA GLY A 30 13.58 -6.63 2.56
C GLY A 30 12.76 -5.39 2.85
N GLU A 31 12.10 -4.83 1.83
CA GLU A 31 11.13 -3.76 2.08
C GLU A 31 10.16 -4.28 3.14
N LYS A 32 10.07 -3.55 4.27
CA LYS A 32 8.97 -3.77 5.20
C LYS A 32 7.72 -3.68 4.35
N GLU A 33 6.93 -4.75 4.30
CA GLU A 33 5.66 -4.78 3.58
C GLU A 33 5.00 -3.42 3.77
N GLU A 34 4.87 -2.65 2.68
CA GLU A 34 4.18 -1.38 2.76
C GLU A 34 2.84 -1.69 3.42
N PRO A 35 2.45 -0.98 4.49
CA PRO A 35 1.22 -1.27 5.19
C PRO A 35 0.10 -1.32 4.16
N GLU A 36 -0.63 -2.45 4.14
CA GLU A 36 -1.67 -2.69 3.15
C GLU A 36 -2.55 -1.44 3.02
N LYS A 37 -2.63 -0.89 1.80
CA LYS A 37 -3.41 0.32 1.56
C LYS A 37 -4.89 -0.01 1.72
N LEU A 38 -5.49 0.43 2.83
CA LEU A 38 -6.90 0.17 3.17
C LEU A 38 -7.88 1.11 2.44
N GLY A 39 -7.36 2.06 1.66
CA GLY A 39 -8.10 3.06 0.91
C GLY A 39 -8.06 4.44 1.57
N ASP A 40 -8.72 5.40 0.92
CA ASP A 40 -8.78 6.79 1.34
C ASP A 40 -10.25 7.20 1.58
N ILE A 41 -10.48 8.07 2.58
CA ILE A 41 -11.80 8.68 2.85
C ILE A 41 -11.65 10.20 2.87
N CYS A 42 -12.49 10.89 2.11
CA CYS A 42 -12.57 12.34 2.07
C CYS A 42 -13.68 12.83 3.00
N ILE A 43 -13.35 13.70 3.95
CA ILE A 43 -14.31 14.28 4.91
C ILE A 43 -14.19 15.81 4.96
N SER A 44 -15.30 16.48 5.27
CA SER A 44 -15.35 17.91 5.56
C SER A 44 -15.73 18.13 7.02
N LEU A 45 -15.00 19.01 7.69
CA LEU A 45 -15.21 19.37 9.09
C LEU A 45 -15.63 20.84 9.17
N ARG A 46 -16.69 21.13 9.93
CA ARG A 46 -17.13 22.49 10.24
C ARG A 46 -17.44 22.62 11.72
N TYR A 47 -16.71 23.50 12.41
CA TYR A 47 -16.96 23.82 13.81
C TYR A 47 -17.58 25.21 13.96
N VAL A 48 -18.63 25.32 14.79
CA VAL A 48 -19.28 26.59 15.17
C VAL A 48 -19.14 26.75 16.69
N PRO A 49 -18.13 27.50 17.17
CA PRO A 49 -17.83 27.62 18.61
C PRO A 49 -18.99 28.18 19.43
N THR A 50 -19.69 29.18 18.90
CA THR A 50 -20.80 29.86 19.57
C THR A 50 -21.98 28.93 19.87
N ALA A 51 -22.13 27.86 19.08
CA ALA A 51 -23.16 26.84 19.27
C ALA A 51 -22.60 25.53 19.86
N GLY A 52 -21.28 25.47 20.15
CA GLY A 52 -20.60 24.24 20.56
C GLY A 52 -20.74 23.07 19.57
N LYS A 53 -20.97 23.36 18.27
CA LYS A 53 -21.37 22.34 17.29
C LYS A 53 -20.25 22.02 16.30
N LEU A 54 -19.84 20.75 16.24
CA LEU A 54 -18.97 20.19 15.20
C LEU A 54 -19.82 19.39 14.20
N THR A 55 -19.70 19.71 12.92
CA THR A 55 -20.34 18.98 11.81
C THR A 55 -19.27 18.24 11.03
N VAL A 56 -19.48 16.95 10.82
CA VAL A 56 -18.60 16.07 10.03
C VAL A 56 -19.39 15.56 8.83
N CYS A 57 -18.97 15.92 7.62
CA CYS A 57 -19.57 15.42 6.39
C CYS A 57 -18.65 14.39 5.75
N ILE A 58 -19.17 13.20 5.47
CA ILE A 58 -18.47 12.16 4.71
C ILE A 58 -18.76 12.42 3.24
N LEU A 59 -17.72 12.65 2.43
CA LEU A 59 -17.87 13.05 1.02
C LEU A 59 -17.77 11.83 0.11
N GLU A 60 -16.64 11.16 0.11
CA GLU A 60 -16.36 10.02 -0.74
C GLU A 60 -15.29 9.10 -0.14
N ALA A 61 -15.22 7.88 -0.63
CA ALA A 61 -14.16 6.94 -0.33
C ALA A 61 -13.67 6.27 -1.61
N LYS A 62 -12.37 6.04 -1.72
CA LYS A 62 -11.72 5.44 -2.89
C LYS A 62 -10.71 4.38 -2.47
N ASN A 63 -10.45 3.43 -3.37
CA ASN A 63 -9.46 2.36 -3.18
C ASN A 63 -9.69 1.52 -1.89
N LEU A 64 -10.94 1.39 -1.44
CA LEU A 64 -11.26 0.60 -0.24
C LEU A 64 -10.92 -0.87 -0.46
N LYS A 65 -10.29 -1.49 0.54
CA LYS A 65 -9.99 -2.93 0.52
C LYS A 65 -11.30 -3.73 0.41
N LYS A 66 -11.34 -4.69 -0.51
CA LYS A 66 -12.46 -5.65 -0.62
C LYS A 66 -12.54 -6.46 0.67
N MET A 67 -13.71 -6.43 1.31
CA MET A 67 -13.94 -7.08 2.61
C MET A 67 -14.83 -8.32 2.55
N ASP A 68 -15.38 -8.67 1.38
CA ASP A 68 -16.25 -9.86 1.27
C ASP A 68 -15.41 -11.14 1.36
N VAL A 69 -15.64 -11.90 2.43
CA VAL A 69 -15.05 -13.21 2.68
C VAL A 69 -16.12 -14.28 2.48
N GLY A 70 -16.30 -14.73 1.24
CA GLY A 70 -17.19 -15.84 0.89
C GLY A 70 -18.51 -15.40 0.27
N GLY A 71 -18.65 -15.66 -1.02
CA GLY A 71 -19.93 -15.92 -1.67
C GLY A 71 -20.10 -17.43 -1.84
#